data_AF-A0A0K2VZ79-F1
#
_entry.id   AF-A0A0K2VZ79-F1
#
_cell.length_a   1.000
_cell.length_b   1.000
_cell.length_c   1.000
_cell.angle_alpha   90.00
_cell.angle_beta   90.00
_cell.angle_gamma   90.00
#
_symmetry.space_group_name_H-M   'P 1'
#
loop_
_entity.id
_entity.type
_entity.pdbx_description
1 polymer ?
#
loop_
_entity_poly.entity_id
_entity_poly.type
_entity_poly.pdbx_seq_one_letter_code
_entity_poly.pdbx_strand_id
1 'polypeptide(L)'
;MTMGVFKAAAVQMRSGTSPERNAADMEILVRQAAGQGATYVQTPEMTGALVRDKEAGAAAFTTEDRDVVVATARRLAKELGIYLHVGSTAIRRADGKLANRAFLFSPDGSLIAGYDKIHMFDVDLDNGESWRESASYEPGTEAAVTDINGTRLGFAVCYDLRFPQLFRAEAMAGAEVLTVPAAFTRQTGEAHWHVLLRARAIENGAYVIAAAQGGLHEDGRETYGHSLIVDPWGRIIAEAAHNEPGVIVAEIDPAQSLAARRKIPNLRNARDFTVNAGASEAPRLRGAAS
;
A
#
# COMPACT_ATOMS: atom_id res chain seq x y z
N MET A 1 -16.48 -16.22 -14.46
CA MET A 1 -15.15 -16.84 -14.35
C MET A 1 -14.94 -17.15 -12.88
N THR A 2 -14.60 -18.38 -12.52
CA THR A 2 -14.34 -18.76 -11.12
C THR A 2 -13.12 -18.03 -10.60
N MET A 3 -13.24 -17.39 -9.44
CA MET A 3 -12.14 -16.70 -8.76
C MET A 3 -11.03 -17.70 -8.47
N GLY A 4 -9.89 -17.51 -9.11
CA GLY A 4 -8.76 -18.42 -8.94
C GLY A 4 -8.00 -18.11 -7.65
N VAL A 5 -7.69 -19.16 -6.89
CA VAL A 5 -6.66 -19.08 -5.84
C VAL A 5 -5.34 -18.66 -6.50
N PHE A 6 -4.62 -17.71 -5.89
CA PHE A 6 -3.36 -17.22 -6.42
C PHE A 6 -2.33 -17.00 -5.32
N LYS A 7 -1.05 -16.96 -5.68
CA LYS A 7 0.02 -16.61 -4.73
C LYS A 7 0.32 -15.12 -4.81
N ALA A 8 0.23 -14.45 -3.68
CA ALA A 8 0.63 -13.06 -3.50
C ALA A 8 1.98 -13.00 -2.79
N ALA A 9 2.83 -12.06 -3.21
CA ALA A 9 4.05 -11.71 -2.51
C ALA A 9 4.03 -10.26 -2.02
N ALA A 10 4.54 -10.05 -0.81
CA ALA A 10 4.89 -8.73 -0.30
C ALA A 10 6.41 -8.64 -0.19
N VAL A 11 7.00 -7.68 -0.90
CA VAL A 11 8.44 -7.44 -0.93
C VAL A 11 8.80 -6.42 0.14
N GLN A 12 9.69 -6.81 1.05
CA GLN A 12 10.32 -5.89 2.00
C GLN A 12 11.58 -5.31 1.38
N MET A 13 11.65 -3.98 1.29
CA MET A 13 12.82 -3.28 0.75
C MET A 13 13.46 -2.37 1.80
N ARG A 14 14.64 -1.87 1.46
CA ARG A 14 15.30 -0.76 2.15
C ARG A 14 15.76 0.24 1.11
N SER A 15 14.81 0.99 0.54
CA SER A 15 15.11 1.97 -0.50
C SER A 15 16.09 3.03 0.04
N GLY A 16 17.14 3.31 -0.72
CA GLY A 16 18.06 4.41 -0.50
C GLY A 16 17.64 5.67 -1.26
N THR A 17 18.61 6.53 -1.57
CA THR A 17 18.35 7.80 -2.26
C THR A 17 18.39 7.72 -3.80
N SER A 18 18.96 6.65 -4.37
CA SER A 18 19.09 6.46 -5.83
C SER A 18 17.96 5.60 -6.41
N PRO A 19 17.12 6.14 -7.32
CA PRO A 19 16.12 5.38 -8.06
C PRO A 19 16.69 4.21 -8.86
N GLU A 20 17.88 4.35 -9.43
CA GLU A 20 18.53 3.31 -10.24
C GLU A 20 18.93 2.11 -9.38
N ARG A 21 19.54 2.38 -8.22
CA ARG A 21 19.89 1.32 -7.27
C ARG A 21 18.63 0.62 -6.75
N ASN A 22 17.62 1.41 -6.37
CA ASN A 22 16.38 0.87 -5.83
C ASN A 22 15.59 0.06 -6.87
N ALA A 23 15.63 0.44 -8.16
CA ALA A 23 15.05 -0.34 -9.25
C ALA A 23 15.77 -1.69 -9.45
N ALA A 24 17.11 -1.71 -9.32
CA ALA A 24 17.88 -2.95 -9.38
C ALA A 24 17.59 -3.88 -8.19
N ASP A 25 17.52 -3.33 -6.98
CA ASP A 25 17.16 -4.09 -5.77
C ASP A 25 15.72 -4.62 -5.85
N MET A 26 14.78 -3.80 -6.35
CA MET A 26 13.40 -4.20 -6.63
C MET A 26 13.36 -5.38 -7.61
N GLU A 27 14.11 -5.31 -8.71
CA GLU A 27 14.13 -6.37 -9.72
C GLU A 27 14.56 -7.72 -9.14
N ILE A 28 15.62 -7.75 -8.33
CA ILE A 28 16.11 -8.96 -7.68
C ILE A 28 14.99 -9.60 -6.84
N LEU A 29 14.34 -8.81 -6.00
CA LEU A 29 13.32 -9.30 -5.07
C LEU A 29 12.01 -9.68 -5.80
N VAL A 30 11.61 -8.95 -6.83
CA VAL A 30 10.44 -9.29 -7.66
C VAL A 30 10.67 -10.60 -8.41
N ARG A 31 11.86 -10.81 -8.97
CA ARG A 31 12.22 -12.09 -9.60
C ARG A 31 12.24 -13.24 -8.59
N GLN A 32 12.74 -13.01 -7.38
CA GLN A 32 12.67 -13.98 -6.30
C GLN A 32 11.22 -14.34 -5.94
N ALA A 33 10.33 -13.35 -5.85
CA ALA A 33 8.91 -13.57 -5.60
C ALA A 33 8.23 -14.40 -6.70
N ALA A 34 8.47 -14.03 -7.97
CA ALA A 34 7.97 -14.79 -9.12
C ALA A 34 8.52 -16.23 -9.14
N GLY A 35 9.80 -16.42 -8.78
CA GLY A 35 10.43 -17.73 -8.64
C GLY A 35 9.81 -18.62 -7.56
N GLN A 36 9.13 -18.02 -6.57
CA GLN A 36 8.34 -18.75 -5.55
C GLN A 36 6.89 -19.03 -6.00
N GLY A 37 6.57 -18.66 -7.25
CA GLY A 37 5.28 -18.86 -7.89
C GLY A 37 4.26 -17.75 -7.63
N ALA A 38 4.69 -16.58 -7.12
CA ALA A 38 3.79 -15.45 -6.94
C ALA A 38 3.34 -14.89 -8.31
N THR A 39 2.03 -14.72 -8.48
CA THR A 39 1.42 -14.12 -9.68
C THR A 39 0.93 -12.70 -9.43
N TYR A 40 0.91 -12.28 -8.16
CA TYR A 40 0.76 -10.90 -7.72
C TYR A 40 1.94 -10.56 -6.81
N VAL A 41 2.64 -9.47 -7.08
CA VAL A 41 3.79 -9.01 -6.28
C VAL A 41 3.58 -7.55 -5.93
N GLN A 42 3.69 -7.21 -4.65
CA GLN A 42 3.65 -5.84 -4.16
C GLN A 42 5.01 -5.40 -3.61
N THR A 43 5.50 -4.24 -4.06
CA THR A 43 6.65 -3.54 -3.46
C THR A 43 6.15 -2.48 -2.44
N PRO A 44 7.00 -1.93 -1.57
CA PRO A 44 6.54 -1.01 -0.53
C PRO A 44 6.32 0.43 -1.02
N GLU A 45 5.85 1.30 -0.13
CA GLU A 45 5.79 2.74 -0.37
C GLU A 45 7.20 3.30 -0.63
N MET A 46 7.28 4.33 -1.47
CA MET A 46 8.56 4.98 -1.86
C MET A 46 9.59 3.97 -2.35
N THR A 47 9.15 3.01 -3.17
CA THR A 47 10.04 2.03 -3.81
C THR A 47 11.17 2.74 -4.56
N GLY A 48 10.86 3.85 -5.24
CA GLY A 48 11.82 4.64 -6.02
C GLY A 48 12.91 5.30 -5.22
N ALA A 49 12.61 6.06 -4.18
CA ALA A 49 13.62 6.58 -3.27
C ALA A 49 13.02 7.15 -2.00
N LEU A 50 13.80 7.10 -0.92
CA LEU A 50 13.52 7.81 0.33
C LEU A 50 14.53 8.95 0.47
N VAL A 51 14.05 10.18 0.30
CA VAL A 51 14.89 11.38 0.33
C VAL A 51 14.27 12.40 1.28
N ARG A 52 14.97 12.73 2.37
CA ARG A 52 14.55 13.74 3.34
C ARG A 52 14.90 15.16 2.89
N ASP A 53 16.03 15.32 2.19
CA ASP A 53 16.47 16.62 1.68
C ASP A 53 15.65 17.04 0.46
N LYS A 54 15.12 18.27 0.48
CA LYS A 54 14.21 18.76 -0.56
C LYS A 54 14.91 19.01 -1.89
N GLU A 55 16.16 19.48 -1.87
CA GLU A 55 16.92 19.79 -3.08
C GLU A 55 17.36 18.51 -3.78
N ALA A 56 17.86 17.54 -3.03
CA ALA A 56 18.17 16.20 -3.52
C ALA A 56 16.92 15.48 -4.04
N GLY A 57 15.78 15.61 -3.36
CA GLY A 57 14.51 15.04 -3.83
C GLY A 57 14.06 15.62 -5.17
N ALA A 58 14.26 16.93 -5.39
CA ALA A 58 13.94 17.55 -6.66
C ALA A 58 14.78 17.00 -7.83
N ALA A 59 16.00 16.54 -7.58
CA ALA A 59 16.84 15.90 -8.60
C ALA A 59 16.47 14.42 -8.82
N ALA A 60 16.06 13.71 -7.78
CA ALA A 60 15.73 12.29 -7.84
C ALA A 60 14.35 12.00 -8.47
N PHE A 61 13.37 12.89 -8.30
CA PHE A 61 11.99 12.65 -8.73
C PHE A 61 11.65 13.26 -10.07
N THR A 62 11.12 12.43 -10.96
CA THR A 62 10.80 12.77 -12.35
C THR A 62 9.34 12.46 -12.67
N THR A 63 8.93 12.75 -13.91
CA THR A 63 7.59 12.43 -14.42
C THR A 63 7.45 10.93 -14.69
N GLU A 64 6.23 10.41 -14.63
CA GLU A 64 5.91 8.98 -14.78
C GLU A 64 6.55 8.32 -16.02
N ASP A 65 6.57 9.03 -17.15
CA ASP A 65 7.13 8.56 -18.43
C ASP A 65 8.67 8.41 -18.42
N ARG A 66 9.35 9.02 -17.46
CA ARG A 66 10.81 9.00 -17.31
C ARG A 66 11.28 8.26 -16.06
N ASP A 67 10.35 7.76 -15.24
CA ASP A 67 10.69 7.12 -13.98
C ASP A 67 11.21 5.69 -14.19
N VAL A 68 12.40 5.40 -13.64
CA VAL A 68 13.08 4.11 -13.82
C VAL A 68 12.37 2.96 -13.11
N VAL A 69 11.69 3.21 -11.99
CA VAL A 69 10.91 2.19 -11.28
C VAL A 69 9.67 1.84 -12.08
N VAL A 70 8.96 2.83 -12.62
CA VAL A 70 7.81 2.63 -13.52
C VAL A 70 8.21 1.83 -14.75
N ALA A 71 9.31 2.21 -15.41
CA ALA A 71 9.82 1.48 -16.58
C ALA A 71 10.23 0.03 -16.25
N THR A 72 10.92 -0.16 -15.12
CA THR A 72 11.37 -1.48 -14.66
C THR A 72 10.20 -2.37 -14.29
N ALA A 73 9.21 -1.84 -13.56
CA ALA A 73 8.02 -2.58 -13.16
C ALA A 73 7.20 -3.01 -14.37
N ARG A 74 6.97 -2.12 -15.33
CA ARG A 74 6.30 -2.44 -16.59
C ARG A 74 6.97 -3.60 -17.31
N ARG A 75 8.30 -3.55 -17.43
CA ARG A 75 9.10 -4.60 -18.08
C ARG A 75 9.00 -5.92 -17.32
N LEU A 76 9.17 -5.91 -16.00
CA LEU A 76 9.12 -7.12 -15.17
C LEU A 76 7.74 -7.77 -15.16
N ALA A 77 6.67 -7.00 -15.09
CA ALA A 77 5.30 -7.52 -15.16
C ALA A 77 5.09 -8.34 -16.43
N LYS A 78 5.53 -7.81 -17.58
CA LYS A 78 5.47 -8.48 -18.89
C LYS A 78 6.40 -9.71 -18.98
N GLU A 79 7.65 -9.56 -18.57
CA GLU A 79 8.64 -10.64 -18.68
C GLU A 79 8.29 -11.85 -17.79
N LEU A 80 7.76 -11.59 -16.60
CA LEU A 80 7.45 -12.62 -15.61
C LEU A 80 5.99 -13.11 -15.71
N GLY A 81 5.14 -12.41 -16.46
CA GLY A 81 3.72 -12.74 -16.59
C GLY A 81 2.96 -12.58 -15.27
N ILE A 82 3.27 -11.53 -14.50
CA ILE A 82 2.69 -11.27 -13.16
C ILE A 82 1.96 -9.94 -13.10
N TYR A 83 1.04 -9.80 -12.16
CA TYR A 83 0.61 -8.50 -11.69
C TYR A 83 1.69 -7.91 -10.78
N LEU A 84 2.23 -6.74 -11.14
CA LEU A 84 3.23 -6.04 -10.32
C LEU A 84 2.64 -4.73 -9.81
N HIS A 85 2.44 -4.68 -8.50
CA HIS A 85 1.98 -3.51 -7.76
C HIS A 85 3.20 -2.77 -7.19
N VAL A 86 3.59 -1.67 -7.83
CA VAL A 86 4.55 -0.73 -7.23
C VAL A 86 3.81 -0.01 -6.11
N GLY A 87 4.18 -0.31 -4.86
CA GLY A 87 3.45 0.16 -3.69
C GLY A 87 3.28 1.67 -3.68
N SER A 88 4.37 2.39 -3.90
CA SER A 88 4.34 3.71 -4.52
C SER A 88 5.73 4.20 -4.93
N THR A 89 5.78 5.27 -5.72
CA THR A 89 6.98 6.11 -5.89
C THR A 89 6.56 7.58 -6.01
N ALA A 90 7.50 8.49 -5.77
CA ALA A 90 7.26 9.92 -5.89
C ALA A 90 7.33 10.36 -7.36
N ILE A 91 6.22 10.89 -7.88
CA ILE A 91 6.08 11.31 -9.28
C ILE A 91 5.88 12.81 -9.37
N ARG A 92 6.66 13.47 -10.22
CA ARG A 92 6.50 14.89 -10.51
C ARG A 92 5.24 15.16 -11.32
N ARG A 93 4.41 16.05 -10.79
CA ARG A 93 3.18 16.53 -11.43
C ARG A 93 3.44 17.79 -12.24
N ALA A 94 2.53 18.11 -13.16
CA ALA A 94 2.60 19.31 -13.99
C ALA A 94 2.46 20.61 -13.18
N ASP A 95 1.82 20.56 -12.01
CA ASP A 95 1.65 21.69 -11.08
C ASP A 95 2.90 21.97 -10.21
N GLY A 96 3.97 21.19 -10.40
CA GLY A 96 5.24 21.34 -9.68
C GLY A 96 5.31 20.58 -8.35
N LYS A 97 4.21 20.01 -7.85
CA LYS A 97 4.20 19.13 -6.67
C LYS A 97 4.55 17.69 -7.04
N LEU A 98 4.72 16.86 -6.02
CA LEU A 98 4.87 15.42 -6.16
C LEU A 98 3.54 14.70 -5.91
N ALA A 99 3.33 13.55 -6.54
CA ALA A 99 2.34 12.56 -6.14
C ALA A 99 3.06 11.38 -5.49
N ASN A 100 2.54 10.87 -4.37
CA ASN A 100 2.95 9.58 -3.83
C ASN A 100 2.06 8.52 -4.51
N ARG A 101 2.51 8.02 -5.66
CA ARG A 101 1.67 7.29 -6.62
C ARG A 101 1.98 5.80 -6.63
N ALA A 102 0.97 4.99 -6.38
CA ALA A 102 0.96 3.55 -6.59
C ALA A 102 0.62 3.22 -8.05
N PHE A 103 1.18 2.12 -8.55
CA PHE A 103 0.95 1.64 -9.91
C PHE A 103 0.69 0.14 -9.93
N LEU A 104 -0.31 -0.31 -10.67
CA LEU A 104 -0.55 -1.73 -10.93
C LEU A 104 -0.39 -2.04 -12.42
N PHE A 105 0.59 -2.89 -12.72
CA PHE A 105 0.81 -3.41 -14.06
C PHE A 105 0.23 -4.82 -14.19
N SER A 106 -0.41 -5.11 -15.32
CA SER A 106 -0.89 -6.44 -15.68
C SER A 106 0.22 -7.32 -16.27
N PRO A 107 0.01 -8.65 -16.37
CA PRO A 107 0.96 -9.61 -16.94
C PRO A 107 1.44 -9.34 -18.38
N ASP A 108 0.78 -8.47 -19.13
CA ASP A 108 1.19 -8.05 -20.48
C ASP A 108 2.06 -6.77 -20.48
N GLY A 109 2.26 -6.15 -19.31
CA GLY A 109 2.94 -4.87 -19.12
C GLY A 109 2.05 -3.64 -19.29
N SER A 110 0.73 -3.80 -19.39
CA SER A 110 -0.20 -2.66 -19.42
C SER A 110 -0.36 -2.07 -18.01
N LEU A 111 -0.47 -0.74 -17.91
CA LEU A 111 -0.83 -0.08 -16.65
C LEU A 111 -2.36 -0.14 -16.52
N ILE A 112 -2.86 -0.81 -15.47
CA ILE A 112 -4.30 -1.07 -15.29
C ILE A 112 -4.91 -0.33 -14.11
N ALA A 113 -4.09 0.23 -13.21
CA ALA A 113 -4.54 1.13 -12.16
C ALA A 113 -3.40 2.05 -11.70
N GLY A 114 -3.77 3.26 -11.27
CA GLY A 114 -2.92 4.16 -10.51
C GLY A 114 -3.70 4.71 -9.31
N TYR A 115 -2.99 5.00 -8.22
CA TYR A 115 -3.59 5.55 -7.01
C TYR A 115 -2.63 6.58 -6.39
N ASP A 116 -3.09 7.81 -6.23
CA ASP A 116 -2.36 8.85 -5.50
C ASP A 116 -2.79 8.79 -4.03
N LYS A 117 -1.81 8.65 -3.12
CA LYS A 117 -2.05 8.59 -1.66
C LYS A 117 -2.97 9.72 -1.22
N ILE A 118 -4.06 9.39 -0.53
CA ILE A 118 -5.09 10.37 -0.16
C ILE A 118 -4.71 11.09 1.13
N HIS A 119 -4.24 10.37 2.14
CA HIS A 119 -3.96 10.96 3.45
C HIS A 119 -2.46 11.19 3.64
N MET A 120 -2.04 12.46 3.69
CA MET A 120 -0.65 12.86 3.91
C MET A 120 -0.24 12.73 5.38
N PHE A 121 1.00 12.31 5.61
CA PHE A 121 1.60 12.19 6.94
C PHE A 121 2.06 13.54 7.49
N ASP A 122 1.10 14.30 8.01
CA ASP A 122 1.33 15.55 8.72
C ASP A 122 1.15 15.32 10.22
N VAL A 123 2.25 15.03 10.93
CA VAL A 123 2.22 14.71 12.37
C VAL A 123 3.35 15.38 13.13
N ASP A 124 3.11 15.59 14.43
CA ASP A 124 4.13 15.93 15.42
C ASP A 124 4.25 14.74 16.37
N LEU A 125 5.47 14.22 16.54
CA LEU A 125 5.77 13.08 17.40
C LEU A 125 6.39 13.58 18.72
N ASP A 126 6.19 12.80 19.79
CA ASP A 126 6.61 13.17 21.16
C ASP A 126 8.13 13.41 21.31
N ASN A 127 8.95 12.88 20.39
CA ASN A 127 10.40 13.10 20.37
C ASN A 127 10.81 14.42 19.71
N GLY A 128 9.86 15.26 19.30
CA GLY A 128 10.09 16.53 18.61
C GLY A 128 10.22 16.42 17.09
N GLU A 129 10.06 15.22 16.51
CA GLU A 129 9.98 15.08 15.06
C GLU A 129 8.65 15.63 14.53
N SER A 130 8.75 16.52 13.54
CA SER A 130 7.61 17.02 12.80
C SER A 130 7.72 16.60 11.34
N TRP A 131 6.70 15.90 10.85
CA TRP A 131 6.57 15.49 9.46
C TRP A 131 5.44 16.30 8.82
N ARG A 132 5.70 16.83 7.62
CA ARG A 132 4.75 17.63 6.83
C ARG A 132 4.83 17.19 5.37
N GLU A 133 4.34 15.99 5.08
CA GLU A 133 4.35 15.42 3.72
C GLU A 133 3.56 16.32 2.73
N SER A 134 2.48 16.96 3.19
CA SER A 134 1.65 17.85 2.36
C SER A 134 2.36 19.10 1.82
N ALA A 135 3.52 19.45 2.39
CA ALA A 135 4.33 20.56 1.89
C ALA A 135 5.01 20.26 0.54
N SER A 136 5.16 18.98 0.20
CA SER A 136 5.84 18.52 -1.02
C SER A 136 4.95 17.66 -1.92
N TYR A 137 3.95 17.00 -1.34
CA TYR A 137 3.04 16.10 -2.05
C TYR A 137 1.63 16.70 -2.17
N GLU A 138 1.02 16.48 -3.33
CA GLU A 138 -0.41 16.75 -3.54
C GLU A 138 -1.22 15.50 -3.14
N PRO A 139 -2.20 15.63 -2.23
CA PRO A 139 -3.09 14.53 -1.88
C PRO A 139 -3.90 14.03 -3.08
N GLY A 140 -4.07 12.71 -3.17
CA GLY A 140 -5.08 12.12 -4.04
C GLY A 140 -6.50 12.42 -3.55
N THR A 141 -7.47 12.30 -4.46
CA THR A 141 -8.89 12.58 -4.17
C THR A 141 -9.82 11.41 -4.49
N GLU A 142 -9.28 10.29 -4.96
CA GLU A 142 -10.05 9.16 -5.47
C GLU A 142 -9.56 7.84 -4.87
N ALA A 143 -10.48 7.09 -4.26
CA ALA A 143 -10.24 5.69 -3.91
C ALA A 143 -10.31 4.83 -5.18
N ALA A 144 -9.54 3.74 -5.24
CA ALA A 144 -9.47 2.88 -6.41
C ALA A 144 -9.79 1.43 -6.06
N VAL A 145 -10.58 0.76 -6.91
CA VAL A 145 -10.77 -0.70 -6.86
C VAL A 145 -10.64 -1.25 -8.27
N THR A 146 -9.71 -2.18 -8.47
CA THR A 146 -9.42 -2.77 -9.78
C THR A 146 -9.52 -4.29 -9.74
N ASP A 147 -9.86 -4.90 -10.87
CA ASP A 147 -9.89 -6.36 -11.02
C ASP A 147 -8.51 -6.92 -11.36
N ILE A 148 -8.10 -7.98 -10.65
CA ILE A 148 -6.99 -8.85 -11.03
C ILE A 148 -7.49 -10.28 -11.15
N ASN A 149 -7.64 -10.76 -12.38
CA ASN A 149 -8.08 -12.14 -12.68
C ASN A 149 -9.37 -12.55 -11.94
N GLY A 150 -10.36 -11.66 -11.89
CA GLY A 150 -11.64 -11.89 -11.22
C GLY A 150 -11.63 -11.66 -9.71
N THR A 151 -10.55 -11.12 -9.14
CA THR A 151 -10.46 -10.68 -7.73
C THR A 151 -10.41 -9.16 -7.65
N ARG A 152 -11.22 -8.56 -6.80
CA ARG A 152 -11.26 -7.10 -6.63
C ARG A 152 -10.21 -6.64 -5.61
N LEU A 153 -9.34 -5.71 -6.01
CA LEU A 153 -8.23 -5.18 -5.22
C LEU A 153 -8.46 -3.70 -4.88
N GLY A 154 -8.41 -3.35 -3.59
CA GLY A 154 -8.42 -1.96 -3.09
C GLY A 154 -7.02 -1.39 -2.87
N PHE A 155 -6.87 -0.07 -2.92
CA PHE A 155 -5.60 0.66 -2.88
C PHE A 155 -5.55 1.64 -1.71
N ALA A 156 -4.51 1.51 -0.90
CA ALA A 156 -4.12 2.50 0.08
C ALA A 156 -2.60 2.65 0.03
N VAL A 157 -2.06 3.70 0.65
CA VAL A 157 -0.62 3.86 0.87
C VAL A 157 -0.37 4.35 2.29
N CYS A 158 0.35 3.54 3.07
CA CYS A 158 0.90 3.90 4.38
C CYS A 158 -0.09 4.59 5.33
N TYR A 159 -0.05 5.91 5.46
CA TYR A 159 -0.84 6.67 6.43
C TYR A 159 -2.36 6.53 6.22
N ASP A 160 -2.79 6.21 5.00
CA ASP A 160 -4.16 5.79 4.70
C ASP A 160 -4.65 4.69 5.64
N LEU A 161 -3.75 3.80 6.13
CA LEU A 161 -4.03 2.75 7.12
C LEU A 161 -4.78 3.28 8.34
N ARG A 162 -4.59 4.54 8.74
CA ARG A 162 -5.25 5.13 9.91
C ARG A 162 -6.70 5.55 9.67
N PHE A 163 -7.16 5.54 8.42
CA PHE A 163 -8.47 6.04 8.00
C PHE A 163 -9.37 4.87 7.59
N PRO A 164 -10.08 4.23 8.55
CA PRO A 164 -10.88 3.03 8.29
C PRO A 164 -11.95 3.23 7.20
N GLN A 165 -12.45 4.45 7.02
CA GLN A 165 -13.46 4.77 6.02
C GLN A 165 -13.02 4.49 4.58
N LEU A 166 -11.73 4.62 4.26
CA LEU A 166 -11.22 4.29 2.93
C LEU A 166 -11.41 2.79 2.65
N PHE A 167 -10.88 1.94 3.52
CA PHE A 167 -10.99 0.49 3.40
C PHE A 167 -12.44 0.00 3.46
N ARG A 168 -13.28 0.66 4.26
CA ARG A 168 -14.72 0.39 4.29
C ARG A 168 -15.35 0.70 2.93
N ALA A 169 -15.05 1.85 2.33
CA ALA A 169 -15.57 2.23 1.02
C ALA A 169 -15.13 1.25 -0.07
N GLU A 170 -13.86 0.85 -0.09
CA GLU A 170 -13.34 -0.13 -1.03
C GLU A 170 -13.99 -1.51 -0.87
N ALA A 171 -14.16 -1.98 0.37
CA ALA A 171 -14.84 -3.24 0.65
C ALA A 171 -16.32 -3.21 0.26
N MET A 172 -17.01 -2.08 0.47
CA MET A 172 -18.36 -1.83 -0.03
C MET A 172 -18.42 -1.80 -1.56
N ALA A 173 -17.38 -1.29 -2.21
CA ALA A 173 -17.16 -1.36 -3.66
C ALA A 173 -16.67 -2.75 -4.13
N GLY A 174 -16.69 -3.75 -3.26
CA GLY A 174 -16.45 -5.15 -3.60
C GLY A 174 -15.00 -5.61 -3.48
N ALA A 175 -14.05 -4.79 -3.04
CA ALA A 175 -12.67 -5.22 -2.83
C ALA A 175 -12.60 -6.44 -1.89
N GLU A 176 -11.94 -7.51 -2.31
CA GLU A 176 -11.76 -8.75 -1.53
C GLU A 176 -10.36 -8.85 -0.94
N VAL A 177 -9.43 -8.08 -1.52
CA VAL A 177 -8.07 -7.87 -1.06
C VAL A 177 -7.86 -6.36 -0.93
N LEU A 178 -7.37 -5.93 0.22
CA LEU A 178 -6.98 -4.56 0.50
C LEU A 178 -5.46 -4.48 0.52
N THR A 179 -4.88 -3.39 0.05
CA THR A 179 -3.42 -3.25 -0.04
C THR A 179 -2.92 -2.08 0.80
N VAL A 180 -1.79 -2.27 1.48
CA VAL A 180 -1.19 -1.24 2.35
C VAL A 180 0.34 -1.28 2.23
N PRO A 181 0.92 -0.91 1.08
CA PRO A 181 2.34 -0.67 0.97
C PRO A 181 2.74 0.52 1.86
N ALA A 182 3.87 0.43 2.56
CA ALA A 182 4.20 1.45 3.56
C ALA A 182 5.70 1.64 3.82
N ALA A 183 6.05 2.85 4.26
CA ALA A 183 7.30 3.18 4.94
C ALA A 183 7.00 3.61 6.39
N PHE A 184 6.37 2.71 7.16
CA PHE A 184 5.98 2.98 8.55
C PHE A 184 7.21 3.21 9.43
N THR A 185 7.21 4.29 10.22
CA THR A 185 8.32 4.59 11.14
C THR A 185 8.44 3.48 12.19
N ARG A 186 9.66 3.17 12.64
CA ARG A 186 9.91 2.10 13.61
C ARG A 186 9.01 2.20 14.85
N GLN A 187 9.00 3.34 15.52
CA GLN A 187 8.23 3.54 16.77
C GLN A 187 6.73 3.31 16.56
N THR A 188 6.15 3.88 15.50
CA THR A 188 4.72 3.71 15.25
C THR A 188 4.40 2.32 14.69
N GLY A 189 5.36 1.68 14.03
CA GLY A 189 5.26 0.32 13.54
C GLY A 189 5.19 -0.69 14.68
N GLU A 190 6.12 -0.62 15.63
CA GLU A 190 6.15 -1.46 16.84
C GLU A 190 4.80 -1.42 17.60
N ALA A 191 4.17 -0.24 17.67
CA ALA A 191 2.92 -0.07 18.39
C ALA A 191 1.65 -0.41 17.59
N HIS A 192 1.61 -0.08 16.29
CA HIS A 192 0.34 0.00 15.57
C HIS A 192 0.26 -0.89 14.32
N TRP A 193 1.37 -1.26 13.69
CA TRP A 193 1.37 -1.86 12.34
C TRP A 193 0.50 -3.10 12.26
N HIS A 194 0.83 -4.13 13.05
CA HIS A 194 0.09 -5.39 13.08
C HIS A 194 -1.37 -5.20 13.51
N VAL A 195 -1.62 -4.33 14.50
CA VAL A 195 -2.97 -4.10 15.04
C VAL A 195 -3.87 -3.48 13.97
N LEU A 196 -3.40 -2.44 13.29
CA LEU A 196 -4.18 -1.74 12.28
C LEU A 196 -4.42 -2.61 11.05
N LEU A 197 -3.41 -3.31 10.53
CA LEU A 197 -3.58 -4.20 9.37
C LEU A 197 -4.58 -5.31 9.65
N ARG A 198 -4.49 -5.94 10.83
CA ARG A 198 -5.46 -6.95 11.25
C ARG A 198 -6.85 -6.36 11.43
N ALA A 199 -6.96 -5.15 11.97
CA ALA A 199 -8.25 -4.47 12.08
C ALA A 199 -8.89 -4.24 10.70
N ARG A 200 -8.12 -3.79 9.70
CA ARG A 200 -8.62 -3.60 8.31
C ARG A 200 -9.11 -4.91 7.69
N ALA A 201 -8.39 -6.01 7.93
CA ALA A 201 -8.80 -7.32 7.46
C ALA A 201 -10.12 -7.77 8.11
N ILE A 202 -10.18 -7.72 9.46
CA ILE A 202 -11.32 -8.19 10.26
C ILE A 202 -12.57 -7.36 9.97
N GLU A 203 -12.47 -6.03 9.99
CA GLU A 203 -13.64 -5.17 9.88
C GLU A 203 -14.25 -5.17 8.48
N ASN A 204 -13.49 -5.56 7.45
CA ASN A 204 -13.95 -5.58 6.06
C ASN A 204 -14.14 -7.00 5.48
N GLY A 205 -13.79 -8.04 6.25
CA GLY A 205 -13.79 -9.41 5.79
C GLY A 205 -13.02 -9.56 4.48
N ALA A 206 -11.79 -9.05 4.44
CA ALA A 206 -10.93 -8.99 3.27
C ALA A 206 -9.50 -9.39 3.63
N TYR A 207 -8.74 -9.93 2.68
CA TYR A 207 -7.31 -10.07 2.86
C TYR A 207 -6.65 -8.70 2.94
N VAL A 208 -5.52 -8.61 3.62
CA VAL A 208 -4.64 -7.44 3.58
C VAL A 208 -3.25 -7.87 3.14
N ILE A 209 -2.71 -7.21 2.11
CA ILE A 209 -1.32 -7.38 1.66
C ILE A 209 -0.59 -6.07 1.92
N ALA A 210 0.49 -6.11 2.68
CA ALA A 210 1.20 -4.92 3.12
C ALA A 210 2.73 -5.10 2.99
N ALA A 211 3.28 -4.70 1.85
CA ALA A 211 4.72 -4.59 1.65
C ALA A 211 5.29 -3.37 2.39
N ALA A 212 6.36 -3.57 3.16
CA ALA A 212 6.96 -2.53 3.99
C ALA A 212 8.40 -2.18 3.59
N GLN A 213 8.79 -0.93 3.80
CA GLN A 213 10.20 -0.57 3.97
C GLN A 213 10.67 -1.07 5.35
N GLY A 214 11.94 -1.47 5.48
CA GLY A 214 12.51 -1.90 6.75
C GLY A 214 13.95 -1.42 7.00
N GLY A 215 14.22 -1.09 8.26
CA GLY A 215 15.55 -0.80 8.80
C GLY A 215 15.97 0.65 8.67
N LEU A 216 17.28 0.90 8.80
CA LEU A 216 17.87 2.23 8.71
C LEU A 216 18.19 2.59 7.25
N HIS A 217 17.56 3.63 6.75
CA HIS A 217 17.72 4.14 5.39
C HIS A 217 18.90 5.11 5.28
N GLU A 218 19.36 5.30 4.04
CA GLU A 218 20.46 6.22 3.71
C GLU A 218 20.15 7.68 4.06
N ASP A 219 18.87 8.09 4.06
CA ASP A 219 18.41 9.41 4.49
C ASP A 219 18.32 9.57 6.03
N GLY A 220 18.74 8.55 6.78
CA GLY A 220 18.74 8.51 8.25
C GLY A 220 17.42 8.09 8.88
N ARG A 221 16.36 7.81 8.09
CA ARG A 221 15.07 7.33 8.60
C ARG A 221 15.17 5.88 9.05
N GLU A 222 14.42 5.52 10.09
CA GLU A 222 14.26 4.12 10.49
C GLU A 222 12.81 3.66 10.29
N THR A 223 12.63 2.62 9.49
CA THR A 223 11.33 2.01 9.22
C THR A 223 11.22 0.64 9.86
N TYR A 224 9.98 0.25 10.18
CA TYR A 224 9.72 -0.93 10.99
C TYR A 224 10.04 -2.25 10.26
N GLY A 225 9.80 -2.34 8.95
CA GLY A 225 9.77 -3.61 8.24
C GLY A 225 8.46 -4.34 8.53
N HIS A 226 8.56 -5.64 8.81
CA HIS A 226 7.40 -6.49 9.06
C HIS A 226 6.36 -6.45 7.91
N SER A 227 6.82 -6.59 6.65
CA SER A 227 5.92 -6.91 5.54
C SER A 227 4.98 -8.05 5.95
N LEU A 228 3.68 -7.90 5.67
CA LEU A 228 2.64 -8.70 6.30
C LEU A 228 1.53 -9.07 5.32
N ILE A 229 1.05 -10.31 5.41
CA ILE A 229 -0.17 -10.77 4.74
C ILE A 229 -1.13 -11.31 5.79
N VAL A 230 -2.37 -10.81 5.78
CA VAL A 230 -3.41 -11.13 6.77
C VAL A 230 -4.64 -11.69 6.06
N ASP A 231 -5.22 -12.78 6.60
CA ASP A 231 -6.47 -13.37 6.11
C ASP A 231 -7.72 -12.55 6.51
N PRO A 232 -8.89 -12.79 5.89
CA PRO A 232 -10.14 -12.10 6.22
C PRO A 232 -10.63 -12.27 7.68
N TRP A 233 -10.02 -13.16 8.45
CA TRP A 233 -10.31 -13.39 9.86
C TRP A 233 -9.29 -12.73 10.80
N GLY A 234 -8.34 -11.98 10.24
CA GLY A 234 -7.30 -11.29 10.99
C GLY A 234 -6.13 -12.17 11.42
N ARG A 235 -5.96 -13.36 10.84
CA ARG A 235 -4.77 -14.19 11.07
C ARG A 235 -3.65 -13.73 10.16
N ILE A 236 -2.45 -13.60 10.72
CA ILE A 236 -1.24 -13.38 9.95
C ILE A 236 -0.87 -14.69 9.27
N ILE A 237 -0.85 -14.72 7.94
CA ILE A 237 -0.57 -15.91 7.14
C ILE A 237 0.83 -15.88 6.52
N ALA A 238 1.46 -14.70 6.46
CA ALA A 238 2.88 -14.55 6.18
C ALA A 238 3.42 -13.24 6.78
N GLU A 239 4.65 -13.26 7.30
CA GLU A 239 5.32 -12.10 7.90
C GLU A 239 6.83 -12.16 7.68
N ALA A 240 7.42 -11.05 7.24
CA ALA A 240 8.86 -10.86 7.29
C ALA A 240 9.22 -10.41 8.71
N ALA A 241 9.39 -11.36 9.65
CA ALA A 241 9.58 -11.07 11.08
C ALA A 241 10.97 -10.48 11.43
N HIS A 242 11.40 -9.49 10.65
CA HIS A 242 12.64 -8.74 10.73
C HIS A 242 12.47 -7.43 9.93
N ASN A 243 13.47 -6.55 9.97
CA ASN A 243 13.51 -5.30 9.20
C ASN A 243 14.52 -5.32 8.03
N GLU A 244 15.11 -6.48 7.71
CA GLU A 244 15.99 -6.66 6.54
C GLU A 244 15.22 -6.86 5.23
N PRO A 245 15.79 -6.52 4.05
CA PRO A 245 15.17 -6.82 2.76
C PRO A 245 14.83 -8.30 2.59
N GLY A 246 13.69 -8.60 1.95
CA GLY A 246 13.22 -9.97 1.82
C GLY A 246 11.88 -10.08 1.10
N VAL A 247 11.41 -11.31 0.93
CA VAL A 247 10.14 -11.61 0.25
C VAL A 247 9.35 -12.59 1.11
N ILE A 248 8.08 -12.29 1.32
CA ILE A 248 7.11 -13.24 1.85
C ILE A 248 6.06 -13.57 0.80
N VAL A 249 5.55 -14.81 0.82
CA VAL A 249 4.55 -15.30 -0.12
C VAL A 249 3.45 -16.02 0.65
N ALA A 250 2.21 -15.81 0.25
CA ALA A 250 1.06 -16.52 0.77
C ALA A 250 0.07 -16.86 -0.35
N GLU A 251 -0.73 -17.90 -0.13
CA GLU A 251 -1.86 -18.24 -0.97
C GLU A 251 -3.07 -17.37 -0.58
N ILE A 252 -3.73 -16.80 -1.58
CA ILE A 252 -4.92 -15.97 -1.46
C ILE A 252 -6.07 -16.70 -2.14
N ASP A 253 -7.08 -17.07 -1.34
CA ASP A 253 -8.37 -17.57 -1.82
C ASP A 253 -9.45 -16.49 -1.61
N PRO A 254 -9.80 -15.71 -2.65
CA PRO A 254 -10.80 -14.65 -2.55
C PRO A 254 -12.17 -15.12 -2.06
N ALA A 255 -12.52 -16.39 -2.26
CA ALA A 255 -13.77 -16.95 -1.75
C ALA A 255 -13.86 -16.89 -0.21
N GLN A 256 -12.72 -16.83 0.48
CA GLN A 256 -12.67 -16.66 1.94
C GLN A 256 -13.11 -15.27 2.38
N SER A 257 -12.86 -14.21 1.60
CA SER A 257 -13.38 -12.87 1.88
C SER A 257 -14.91 -12.87 1.82
N LEU A 258 -15.46 -13.48 0.78
CA LEU A 258 -16.91 -13.67 0.65
C LEU A 258 -17.49 -14.54 1.78
N ALA A 259 -16.78 -15.60 2.19
CA ALA A 259 -17.20 -16.47 3.28
C ALA A 259 -17.19 -15.75 4.63
N ALA A 260 -16.16 -14.94 4.92
CA ALA A 260 -16.07 -14.13 6.13
C ALA A 260 -17.26 -13.14 6.22
N ARG A 261 -17.56 -12.46 5.11
CA ARG A 261 -18.71 -11.54 5.00
C ARG A 261 -20.06 -12.24 5.16
N ARG A 262 -20.20 -13.50 4.72
CA ARG A 262 -21.44 -14.28 4.97
C ARG A 262 -21.59 -14.66 6.44
N LYS A 263 -20.50 -15.03 7.11
CA LYS A 263 -20.49 -15.41 8.54
C LYS A 263 -20.75 -14.21 9.44
N ILE A 264 -20.06 -13.10 9.21
CA ILE A 264 -20.19 -11.84 9.95
C ILE A 264 -20.55 -10.73 8.93
N PRO A 265 -21.85 -10.52 8.64
CA PRO A 265 -22.29 -9.62 7.58
C PRO A 265 -22.31 -8.15 8.01
N ASN A 266 -21.24 -7.66 8.61
CA ASN A 266 -21.15 -6.30 9.13
C ASN A 266 -21.26 -5.22 8.03
N LEU A 267 -20.69 -5.43 6.84
CA LEU A 267 -20.85 -4.55 5.68
C LEU A 267 -22.34 -4.35 5.32
N ARG A 268 -23.08 -5.46 5.23
CA ARG A 268 -24.51 -5.45 4.89
C ARG A 268 -25.38 -4.91 6.04
N ASN A 269 -24.97 -5.15 7.28
CA ASN A 269 -25.75 -4.79 8.46
C ASN A 269 -25.47 -3.35 8.95
N ALA A 270 -24.54 -2.63 8.32
CA ALA A 270 -24.23 -1.23 8.65
C ALA A 270 -25.48 -0.35 8.56
N ARG A 271 -25.55 0.65 9.44
CA ARG A 271 -26.68 1.58 9.54
C ARG A 271 -26.16 3.00 9.58
N ASP A 272 -26.91 3.91 8.98
CA ASP A 272 -26.68 5.34 9.12
C ASP A 272 -26.95 5.78 10.56
N PHE A 273 -26.14 6.69 11.06
CA PHE A 273 -26.31 7.29 12.38
C PHE A 273 -25.90 8.76 12.35
N THR A 274 -26.45 9.53 13.28
CA THR A 274 -26.06 10.92 13.52
C THR A 274 -25.30 11.02 14.84
N VAL A 275 -24.37 11.97 14.92
CA VAL A 275 -23.66 12.28 16.17
C VAL A 275 -24.36 13.46 16.82
N ASN A 276 -24.94 13.25 18.01
CA ASN A 276 -25.41 14.35 18.84
C ASN A 276 -24.26 14.87 19.71
N ALA A 277 -23.61 15.94 19.26
CA ALA A 277 -22.48 16.57 19.96
C ALA A 277 -22.89 17.70 20.92
N GLY A 278 -24.18 17.87 21.19
CA GLY A 278 -24.68 18.97 22.03
C GLY A 278 -24.38 20.34 21.41
N ALA A 279 -23.84 21.28 22.21
CA ALA A 279 -23.56 22.66 21.80
C ALA A 279 -22.25 22.83 21.00
N SER A 280 -21.48 21.75 20.78
CA SER A 280 -20.28 21.77 19.95
C SER A 280 -20.66 21.46 18.50
N GLU A 281 -20.25 22.28 17.54
CA GLU A 281 -20.25 21.86 16.13
C GLU A 281 -19.33 20.64 16.00
N ALA A 282 -19.91 19.46 15.76
CA ALA A 282 -19.11 18.29 15.45
C ALA A 282 -18.52 18.45 14.04
N PRO A 283 -17.20 18.23 13.85
CA PRO A 283 -16.65 18.13 12.51
C PRO A 283 -17.37 17.02 11.74
N ARG A 284 -17.79 17.30 10.50
CA ARG A 284 -18.36 16.27 9.61
C ARG A 284 -17.30 15.22 9.31
N LEU A 285 -17.70 13.96 9.29
CA LEU A 285 -16.88 12.86 8.74
C LEU A 285 -16.49 13.21 7.30
N ARG A 286 -15.20 13.45 7.07
CA ARG A 286 -14.64 13.63 5.72
C ARG A 286 -14.32 12.26 5.12
N GLY A 287 -14.67 12.04 3.86
CA GLY A 287 -14.32 10.81 3.14
C GLY A 287 -15.18 9.58 3.48
N ALA A 288 -16.34 9.75 4.13
CA ALA A 288 -17.35 8.70 4.10
C ALA A 288 -17.91 8.62 2.67
N ALA A 289 -17.84 7.45 2.04
CA ALA A 289 -18.52 7.23 0.76
C ALA A 289 -20.01 7.57 0.95
N SER A 290 -20.49 8.56 0.19
CA SER A 290 -21.91 8.90 0.10
C SER A 290 -22.69 7.80 -0.61
#